data_AF-A0A376F823-F1
#
_entry.id   AF-A0A376F823-F1
#
_cell.length_a   1.000
_cell.length_b   1.000
_cell.length_c   1.000
_cell.angle_alpha   90.00
_cell.angle_beta   90.00
_cell.angle_gamma   90.00
#
_symmetry.space_group_name_H-M   'P 1'
#
loop_
_entity.id
_entity.type
_entity.pdbx_description
1 polymer ?
#
loop_
_entity_poly.entity_id
_entity_poly.type
_entity_poly.pdbx_seq_one_letter_code
_entity_poly.pdbx_strand_id
1 'polypeptide(L)'
;MVARATRAAEEKGVSDNMHFIQCAAQDIAQHLETQVDLILFHAVLEWVADPQSVLQTLWSMLRPGGTLSLMFYNANGFLMHNMVAGNFDYVQVGMPKKKKRTLSPDYPRDPQQVYGWLEAIGWQIVGKTGVRVFHDYLREKTQTA
;
A
#
# COMPACT_ATOMS: atom_id res chain seq x y z
N MET A 1 9.84 10.45 8.09
CA MET A 1 8.37 10.60 7.97
C MET A 1 7.73 10.86 9.33
N VAL A 2 8.11 10.09 10.37
CA VAL A 2 7.61 10.27 11.75
C VAL A 2 7.61 11.72 12.22
N ALA A 3 8.76 12.42 12.18
CA ALA A 3 8.83 13.84 12.60
C ALA A 3 7.87 14.78 11.84
N ARG A 4 7.56 14.49 10.57
CA ARG A 4 6.57 15.28 9.80
C ARG A 4 5.15 14.98 10.29
N ALA A 5 4.87 13.72 10.63
CA ALA A 5 3.57 13.29 11.14
C ALA A 5 3.32 13.87 12.55
N THR A 6 4.32 13.82 13.43
CA THR A 6 4.24 14.43 14.78
C THR A 6 3.94 15.92 14.70
N ARG A 7 4.71 16.67 13.90
CA ARG A 7 4.47 18.10 13.71
C ARG A 7 3.07 18.40 13.15
N ALA A 8 2.62 17.63 12.15
CA ALA A 8 1.28 17.82 11.57
C ALA A 8 0.15 17.48 12.55
N ALA A 9 0.37 16.56 13.49
CA ALA A 9 -0.57 16.24 14.56
C ALA A 9 -0.63 17.35 15.62
N GLU A 10 0.53 17.92 15.97
CA GLU A 10 0.64 19.07 16.88
C GLU A 10 -0.06 20.30 16.30
N GLU A 11 0.22 20.64 15.05
CA GLU A 11 -0.41 21.76 14.33
C GLU A 11 -1.94 21.63 14.26
N LYS A 12 -2.46 20.39 14.26
CA LYS A 12 -3.90 20.11 14.22
C LYS A 12 -4.52 19.86 15.61
N GLY A 13 -3.73 19.89 16.68
CA GLY A 13 -4.21 19.65 18.05
C GLY A 13 -4.73 18.23 18.30
N VAL A 14 -4.17 17.21 17.62
CA VAL A 14 -4.60 15.79 17.76
C VAL A 14 -3.51 14.87 18.32
N SER A 15 -2.39 15.43 18.77
CA SER A 15 -1.23 14.65 19.27
C SER A 15 -1.58 13.71 20.42
N ASP A 16 -2.51 14.07 21.30
CA ASP A 16 -2.91 13.25 22.45
C ASP A 16 -3.59 11.94 22.04
N ASN A 17 -4.04 11.83 20.78
CA ASN A 17 -4.68 10.64 20.22
C ASN A 17 -3.73 9.80 19.34
N MET A 18 -2.43 10.11 19.32
CA MET A 18 -1.48 9.49 18.40
C MET A 18 -0.18 9.07 19.10
N HIS A 19 0.25 7.84 18.84
CA HIS A 19 1.58 7.36 19.21
C HIS A 19 2.44 7.20 17.95
N PHE A 20 3.69 7.63 18.04
CA PHE A 20 4.63 7.65 16.91
C PHE A 20 5.78 6.68 17.19
N ILE A 21 5.86 5.60 16.43
CA ILE A 21 6.90 4.56 16.56
C ILE A 21 7.77 4.57 15.31
N GLN A 22 9.09 4.69 15.48
CA GLN A 22 10.05 4.59 14.39
C GLN A 22 10.64 3.17 14.35
N CYS A 23 9.98 2.27 13.62
CA CYS A 23 10.44 0.91 13.36
C CYS A 23 10.04 0.45 11.95
N ALA A 24 10.54 -0.72 11.53
CA ALA A 24 9.99 -1.41 10.38
C ALA A 24 8.65 -2.08 10.75
N ALA A 25 7.73 -2.20 9.80
CA ALA A 25 6.41 -2.80 10.07
C ALA A 25 6.51 -4.27 10.53
N GLN A 26 7.57 -4.98 10.13
CA GLN A 26 7.86 -6.35 10.56
C GLN A 26 8.19 -6.45 12.06
N ASP A 27 8.72 -5.38 12.64
CA ASP A 27 9.16 -5.33 14.04
C ASP A 27 8.10 -4.72 14.97
N ILE A 28 6.95 -4.27 14.43
CA ILE A 28 5.93 -3.53 15.18
C ILE A 28 5.39 -4.30 16.39
N ALA A 29 5.38 -5.63 16.32
CA ALA A 29 4.93 -6.50 17.40
C ALA A 29 5.74 -6.32 18.69
N GLN A 30 6.98 -5.84 18.62
CA GLN A 30 7.82 -5.55 19.78
C GLN A 30 7.41 -4.27 20.51
N HIS A 31 6.58 -3.44 19.89
CA HIS A 31 6.18 -2.12 20.37
C HIS A 31 4.70 -2.01 20.74
N LEU A 32 3.90 -3.06 20.50
CA LEU A 32 2.49 -3.10 20.85
C LEU A 32 2.29 -3.94 22.11
N GLU A 33 1.65 -3.36 23.12
CA GLU A 33 1.31 -4.05 24.37
C GLU A 33 0.10 -4.98 24.20
N THR A 34 -0.81 -4.62 23.30
CA THR A 34 -2.07 -5.33 23.05
C THR A 34 -2.39 -5.37 21.56
N GLN A 35 -3.26 -6.30 21.17
CA GLN A 35 -3.77 -6.39 19.80
C GLN A 35 -4.66 -5.19 19.46
N VAL A 36 -4.72 -4.83 18.18
CA VAL A 36 -5.48 -3.68 17.68
C VAL A 36 -6.76 -4.09 16.95
N ASP A 37 -7.73 -3.18 16.90
CA ASP A 37 -9.00 -3.36 16.19
C ASP A 37 -8.88 -3.22 14.66
N LEU A 38 -8.02 -2.30 14.21
CA LEU A 38 -7.90 -1.87 12.83
C LEU A 38 -6.45 -1.60 12.47
N ILE A 39 -6.00 -2.13 11.33
CA ILE A 39 -4.69 -1.83 10.75
C ILE A 39 -4.88 -1.13 9.41
N LEU A 40 -4.16 -0.03 9.20
CA LEU A 40 -4.04 0.63 7.90
C LEU A 40 -2.66 0.31 7.31
N PHE A 41 -2.62 -0.39 6.18
CA PHE A 41 -1.38 -0.71 5.47
C PHE A 41 -1.48 -0.22 4.03
N HIS A 42 -1.21 1.06 3.83
CA HIS A 42 -1.54 1.80 2.60
C HIS A 42 -0.31 2.25 1.84
N ALA A 43 -0.18 1.81 0.58
CA ALA A 43 0.94 2.10 -0.32
C ALA A 43 2.33 1.71 0.26
N VAL A 44 2.37 0.58 0.99
CA VAL A 44 3.59 0.04 1.62
C VAL A 44 3.97 -1.32 1.04
N LEU A 45 3.00 -2.18 0.73
CA LEU A 45 3.25 -3.58 0.34
C LEU A 45 4.16 -3.70 -0.89
N GLU A 46 4.10 -2.74 -1.81
CA GLU A 46 4.91 -2.65 -3.02
C GLU A 46 6.38 -2.26 -2.78
N TRP A 47 6.76 -1.92 -1.55
CA TRP A 47 8.13 -1.59 -1.15
C TRP A 47 8.80 -2.69 -0.31
N VAL A 48 8.04 -3.69 0.13
CA VAL A 48 8.54 -4.75 1.01
C VAL A 48 9.03 -5.95 0.19
N ALA A 49 10.25 -6.43 0.44
CA ALA A 49 10.79 -7.60 -0.28
C ALA A 49 10.04 -8.90 0.08
N ASP A 50 9.63 -9.05 1.34
CA ASP A 50 8.85 -10.19 1.83
C ASP A 50 7.42 -9.76 2.25
N PRO A 51 6.47 -9.72 1.31
CA PRO A 51 5.11 -9.28 1.58
C PRO A 51 4.30 -10.27 2.44
N GLN A 52 4.59 -11.58 2.37
CA GLN A 52 3.82 -12.57 3.13
C GLN A 52 4.17 -12.50 4.61
N SER A 53 5.46 -12.38 4.94
CA SER A 53 5.92 -12.24 6.32
C SER A 53 5.30 -11.00 6.99
N VAL A 54 5.31 -9.83 6.33
CA VAL A 54 4.66 -8.64 6.91
C VAL A 54 3.15 -8.83 7.06
N LEU A 55 2.45 -9.46 6.12
CA LEU A 55 1.02 -9.74 6.25
C LEU A 55 0.71 -10.71 7.42
N GLN A 56 1.60 -11.66 7.71
CA GLN A 56 1.50 -12.54 8.88
C GLN A 56 1.75 -11.78 10.18
N THR A 57 2.73 -10.87 10.21
CA THR A 57 2.93 -9.97 11.36
C THR A 57 1.70 -9.11 11.61
N LEU A 58 1.09 -8.52 10.57
CA LEU A 58 -0.13 -7.72 10.75
C LEU A 58 -1.30 -8.58 11.25
N TRP A 59 -1.41 -9.83 10.78
CA TRP A 59 -2.44 -10.76 11.25
C TRP A 59 -2.32 -11.05 12.74
N SER A 60 -1.11 -11.32 13.24
CA SER A 60 -0.92 -11.65 14.66
C SER A 60 -1.18 -10.47 15.60
N MET A 61 -1.02 -9.23 15.10
CA MET A 61 -1.29 -8.00 15.85
C MET A 61 -2.76 -7.61 15.88
N LEU A 62 -3.60 -8.24 15.06
CA LEU A 62 -5.01 -7.95 14.99
C LEU A 62 -5.78 -8.83 15.97
N ARG A 63 -6.74 -8.25 16.70
CA ARG A 63 -7.63 -9.06 17.53
C ARG A 63 -8.57 -9.90 16.67
N PRO A 64 -9.14 -10.99 17.20
CA PRO A 64 -10.22 -11.70 16.52
C PRO A 64 -11.38 -10.76 16.15
N GLY A 65 -11.78 -10.78 14.88
CA GLY A 65 -12.80 -9.88 14.32
C GLY A 65 -12.33 -8.47 14.00
N GLY A 66 -11.05 -8.14 14.20
CA GLY A 66 -10.47 -6.89 13.73
C GLY A 66 -10.36 -6.84 12.20
N THR A 67 -10.03 -5.68 11.65
CA THR A 67 -9.99 -5.46 10.20
C THR A 67 -8.62 -4.97 9.72
N LEU A 68 -8.18 -5.47 8.56
CA LEU A 68 -7.07 -4.90 7.79
C LEU A 68 -7.61 -4.07 6.63
N SER A 69 -7.30 -2.78 6.63
CA SER A 69 -7.43 -1.92 5.46
C SER A 69 -6.13 -1.94 4.67
N LEU A 70 -6.10 -2.75 3.61
CA LEU A 70 -4.94 -2.91 2.74
C LEU A 70 -5.12 -2.12 1.44
N MET A 71 -4.13 -1.30 1.10
CA MET A 71 -4.04 -0.64 -0.22
C MET A 71 -2.62 -0.81 -0.74
N PHE A 72 -2.47 -1.30 -1.97
CA PHE A 72 -1.17 -1.57 -2.59
C PHE A 72 -1.15 -1.07 -4.03
N TYR A 73 0.05 -0.80 -4.55
CA TYR A 73 0.23 -0.38 -5.94
C TYR A 73 0.01 -1.54 -6.91
N ASN A 74 -1.01 -1.42 -7.77
CA ASN A 74 -1.45 -2.48 -8.69
C ASN A 74 -0.59 -2.55 -9.97
N ALA A 75 0.04 -3.70 -10.21
CA ALA A 75 0.85 -3.96 -11.41
C ALA A 75 0.04 -3.82 -12.72
N ASN A 76 -1.23 -4.22 -12.73
CA ASN A 76 -2.10 -4.08 -13.90
C ASN A 76 -2.39 -2.60 -14.21
N GLY A 77 -2.60 -1.79 -13.17
CA GLY A 77 -2.80 -0.36 -13.31
C GLY A 77 -1.56 0.35 -13.84
N PHE A 78 -0.38 -0.09 -13.41
CA PHE A 78 0.92 0.39 -13.89
C PHE A 78 1.17 0.05 -15.35
N LEU A 79 0.86 -1.19 -15.77
CA LEU A 79 0.92 -1.61 -17.17
C LEU A 79 -0.02 -0.76 -18.02
N MET A 80 -1.29 -0.66 -17.61
CA MET A 80 -2.30 0.11 -18.34
C MET A 80 -1.90 1.58 -18.50
N HIS A 81 -1.35 2.19 -17.44
CA HIS A 81 -0.88 3.58 -17.49
C HIS A 81 0.22 3.76 -18.55
N ASN A 82 1.20 2.86 -18.59
CA ASN A 82 2.28 2.93 -19.57
C ASN A 82 1.81 2.65 -21.01
N MET A 83 0.87 1.71 -21.18
CA MET A 83 0.26 1.43 -22.49
C MET A 83 -0.50 2.64 -23.03
N VAL A 84 -1.33 3.28 -22.21
CA VAL A 84 -2.08 4.49 -22.58
C VAL A 84 -1.15 5.68 -22.87
N ALA A 85 -0.03 5.78 -22.14
CA ALA A 85 0.99 6.80 -22.37
C ALA A 85 1.86 6.54 -23.62
N GLY A 86 1.69 5.40 -24.31
CA GLY A 86 2.48 5.05 -25.49
C GLY A 86 3.89 4.54 -25.20
N ASN A 87 4.20 4.14 -23.96
CA ASN A 87 5.51 3.66 -23.54
C ASN A 87 5.75 2.19 -23.91
N PHE A 88 5.51 1.80 -25.16
CA PHE A 88 5.49 0.39 -25.59
C PHE A 88 6.83 -0.32 -25.40
N ASP A 89 7.95 0.30 -25.79
CA ASP A 89 9.29 -0.28 -25.62
C ASP A 89 9.58 -0.56 -24.14
N TYR A 90 9.11 0.29 -23.24
CA TYR A 90 9.28 0.12 -21.80
C TYR A 90 8.43 -1.04 -21.26
N VAL A 91 7.20 -1.19 -21.75
CA VAL A 91 6.33 -2.32 -21.40
C VAL A 91 6.90 -3.63 -21.92
N GLN A 92 7.40 -3.66 -23.15
CA GLN A 92 7.94 -4.87 -23.79
C GLN A 92 9.11 -5.47 -23.03
N VAL A 93 9.97 -4.64 -22.42
CA VAL A 93 11.10 -5.11 -21.60
C VAL A 93 10.72 -5.40 -20.13
N GLY A 94 9.42 -5.45 -19.80
CA GLY A 94 8.93 -5.81 -18.46
C GLY A 94 8.91 -4.66 -17.45
N MET A 95 8.95 -3.41 -17.91
CA MET A 95 8.93 -2.19 -17.08
C MET A 95 9.95 -2.20 -15.91
N PRO A 96 11.25 -2.47 -16.16
CA PRO A 96 12.25 -2.50 -15.11
C PRO A 96 12.35 -1.13 -14.42
N LYS A 97 12.69 -1.12 -13.13
CA LYS A 97 12.80 0.12 -12.36
C LYS A 97 13.88 1.04 -12.97
N LYS A 98 13.47 2.22 -13.47
CA LYS A 98 14.38 3.23 -14.03
C LYS A 98 14.92 4.14 -12.92
N LYS A 99 16.21 4.01 -12.58
CA LYS A 99 17.01 4.82 -11.61
C LYS A 99 16.43 4.94 -10.19
N LYS A 100 17.30 5.15 -9.19
CA LYS A 100 16.94 5.23 -7.74
C LYS A 100 16.02 6.41 -7.34
N ARG A 101 15.72 7.38 -8.22
CA ARG A 101 15.00 8.64 -7.90
C ARG A 101 13.60 8.76 -8.54
N THR A 102 13.00 7.67 -8.98
CA THR A 102 11.60 7.66 -9.42
C THR A 102 10.69 7.21 -8.27
N LEU A 103 9.46 7.73 -8.23
CA LEU A 103 8.40 7.29 -7.30
C LEU A 103 7.82 5.92 -7.67
N SER A 104 8.45 5.21 -8.62
CA SER A 104 8.05 3.87 -9.03
C SER A 104 8.42 2.86 -7.93
N PRO A 105 7.46 2.07 -7.42
CA PRO A 105 7.74 1.10 -6.38
C PRO A 105 8.64 -0.03 -6.88
N ASP A 106 9.32 -0.70 -5.95
CA ASP A 106 10.18 -1.84 -6.26
C ASP A 106 9.39 -3.06 -6.73
N TYR A 107 8.21 -3.28 -6.15
CA TYR A 107 7.39 -4.47 -6.37
C TYR A 107 5.91 -4.10 -6.59
N PRO A 108 5.53 -3.51 -7.73
CA PRO A 108 4.11 -3.45 -8.12
C PRO A 108 3.47 -4.82 -7.96
N ARG A 109 2.31 -4.89 -7.31
CA ARG A 109 1.71 -6.18 -6.92
C ARG A 109 0.65 -6.63 -7.91
N ASP A 110 0.70 -7.91 -8.25
CA ASP A 110 -0.41 -8.60 -8.88
C ASP A 110 -1.53 -8.78 -7.84
N PRO A 111 -2.73 -8.20 -8.06
CA PRO A 111 -3.84 -8.34 -7.14
C PRO A 111 -4.20 -9.79 -6.83
N GLN A 112 -4.16 -10.68 -7.83
CA GLN A 112 -4.57 -12.07 -7.63
C GLN A 112 -3.61 -12.80 -6.69
N GLN A 113 -2.31 -12.50 -6.80
CA GLN A 113 -1.30 -13.04 -5.90
C GLN A 113 -1.50 -12.52 -4.47
N VAL A 114 -1.79 -11.22 -4.31
CA VAL A 114 -2.07 -10.63 -2.99
C VAL A 114 -3.31 -11.25 -2.36
N TYR A 115 -4.39 -11.45 -3.12
CA TYR A 115 -5.60 -12.11 -2.62
C TYR A 115 -5.30 -13.54 -2.17
N GLY A 116 -4.53 -14.29 -2.96
CA GLY A 116 -4.10 -15.64 -2.60
C GLY A 116 -3.29 -15.68 -1.30
N TRP A 117 -2.38 -14.72 -1.08
CA TRP A 117 -1.63 -14.63 0.19
C TRP A 117 -2.54 -14.33 1.38
N LEU A 118 -3.48 -13.40 1.21
CA LEU A 118 -4.43 -13.06 2.28
C LEU A 118 -5.25 -14.28 2.68
N GLU A 119 -5.85 -14.96 1.70
CA GLU A 119 -6.68 -16.15 1.95
C GLU A 119 -5.86 -17.30 2.56
N ALA A 120 -4.62 -17.51 2.09
CA ALA A 120 -3.74 -18.56 2.61
C ALA A 120 -3.31 -18.32 4.08
N ILE A 121 -3.20 -17.07 4.52
CA ILE A 121 -2.93 -16.73 5.93
C ILE A 121 -4.17 -16.92 6.81
N GLY A 122 -5.38 -16.85 6.22
CA GLY A 122 -6.66 -16.97 6.92
C GLY A 122 -7.51 -15.70 6.91
N TRP A 123 -7.07 -14.64 6.21
CA TRP A 123 -7.88 -13.43 6.06
C TRP A 123 -9.16 -13.72 5.28
N GLN A 124 -10.26 -13.09 5.70
CA GLN A 124 -11.51 -13.06 4.97
C GLN A 124 -11.64 -11.73 4.23
N ILE A 125 -11.62 -11.78 2.89
CA ILE A 125 -11.74 -10.57 2.07
C ILE A 125 -13.22 -10.14 2.03
N VAL A 126 -13.53 -9.00 2.65
CA VAL A 126 -14.90 -8.44 2.70
C VAL A 126 -15.22 -7.49 1.55
N GLY A 127 -14.21 -6.97 0.86
CA GLY A 127 -14.39 -6.01 -0.23
C GLY A 127 -13.11 -5.74 -1.00
N LYS A 128 -13.26 -5.33 -2.26
CA LYS A 128 -12.16 -4.97 -3.16
C LYS A 128 -12.58 -3.70 -3.91
N THR A 129 -11.73 -2.68 -3.89
CA THR A 129 -12.02 -1.39 -4.55
C THR A 129 -10.83 -0.94 -5.37
N GLY A 130 -11.06 -0.64 -6.65
CA GLY A 130 -10.04 -0.01 -7.50
C GLY A 130 -9.97 1.50 -7.23
N VAL A 131 -8.79 2.01 -6.93
CA VAL A 131 -8.56 3.44 -6.71
C VAL A 131 -8.02 4.07 -8.00
N ARG A 132 -8.69 5.12 -8.50
CA ARG A 132 -8.37 5.83 -9.76
C ARG A 132 -8.45 4.99 -11.05
N VAL A 133 -9.47 4.15 -11.17
CA VAL A 133 -9.65 3.23 -12.32
C VAL A 133 -9.81 3.89 -13.70
N PHE A 134 -10.14 5.19 -13.75
CA PHE A 134 -10.27 5.94 -15.02
C PHE A 134 -9.42 7.20 -15.08
N HIS A 135 -9.31 7.92 -13.95
CA HIS A 135 -8.64 9.22 -13.86
C HIS A 135 -7.25 9.24 -14.50
N ASP A 136 -6.47 8.17 -14.32
CA ASP A 136 -5.09 8.09 -14.80
C ASP A 136 -4.98 7.76 -16.30
N TYR A 137 -6.09 7.44 -16.97
CA TYR A 137 -6.15 7.01 -18.38
C TYR A 137 -6.88 7.99 -19.30
N LEU A 138 -7.41 9.09 -18.75
CA LEU A 138 -8.05 10.13 -19.56
C LEU A 138 -7.03 10.83 -20.46
N ARG A 139 -7.33 10.90 -21.76
CA ARG A 139 -6.48 11.51 -22.79
C ARG A 139 -6.52 13.04 -22.72
N GLU A 140 -7.69 13.60 -22.42
CA GLU A 140 -7.91 15.01 -22.15
C GLU A 140 -8.34 15.16 -20.70
N LYS A 141 -7.54 15.88 -19.89
CA LYS A 141 -7.82 16.13 -18.47
C LYS A 141 -8.52 17.47 -18.22
N THR A 142 -8.88 18.18 -19.28
CA THR A 142 -9.57 19.46 -19.23
C THR A 142 -11.07 19.24 -19.02
N GLN A 143 -11.59 19.69 -17.88
CA GLN A 143 -13.00 20.03 -17.76
C GLN A 143 -13.28 21.18 -18.73
N THR A 144 -14.14 20.97 -19.72
CA THR A 144 -14.88 22.08 -20.31
C THR A 144 -15.82 22.59 -19.21
N ALA A 145 -15.58 23.84 -18.79
CA ALA A 145 -16.45 24.56 -17.88
C ALA A 145 -17.82 24.83 -18.50
#